data_AF-A0A352HTG0-F1
#
_entry.id   AF-A0A352HTG0-F1
#
_cell.length_a   1.000
_cell.length_b   1.000
_cell.length_c   1.000
_cell.angle_alpha   90.00
_cell.angle_beta   90.00
_cell.angle_gamma   90.00
#
_symmetry.space_group_name_H-M   'P 1'
#
loop_
_entity.id
_entity.type
_entity.pdbx_description
1 polymer ?
#
loop_
_entity_poly.entity_id
_entity_poly.type
_entity_poly.pdbx_seq_one_letter_code
_entity_poly.pdbx_strand_id
1 'polypeptide(L)'
;SLKKISRLPATVTEIGEYAFYGCRSLEEIEIPAGVTEIPKGAFCGCRSLKTIEMPGVTKIGDMAFACCPNLTLNIPNSISDLGKCSIGASAINFDCTTIPSYVLDFEDRKFDAITIGKNVYDIEDKALRFRRLLTLSVLADFECGDENFNSFDFDCRVDRIYCPMNTPPDCFGLQFTDETYSYGQLFVPQGTESKYSKVDPWRNFINVTEMDAGVGSIADEGIVINGHNGSIVITGAADNAIVEVYDMAGTAAYRGTGKTVSGLPGGVYIVRVSGKTAKVRI
;
A
#
# COMPACT_ATOMS: atom_id res chain seq x y z
N SER A 1 -9.09 -15.03 -24.91
CA SER A 1 -8.38 -14.10 -24.00
C SER A 1 -7.99 -14.84 -22.75
N LEU A 2 -6.72 -14.77 -22.36
CA LEU A 2 -6.20 -15.42 -21.15
C LEU A 2 -6.72 -14.66 -19.92
N LYS A 3 -7.60 -15.26 -19.13
CA LYS A 3 -8.24 -14.59 -17.98
C LYS A 3 -7.56 -14.91 -16.65
N LYS A 4 -7.15 -16.15 -16.48
CA LYS A 4 -6.51 -16.68 -15.27
C LYS A 4 -5.42 -17.64 -15.69
N ILE A 5 -4.25 -17.52 -15.09
CA ILE A 5 -3.24 -18.58 -15.08
C ILE A 5 -3.22 -19.08 -13.65
N SER A 6 -4.00 -20.14 -13.39
CA SER A 6 -4.22 -20.58 -12.01
C SER A 6 -2.93 -21.04 -11.34
N ARG A 7 -2.03 -21.72 -12.07
CA ARG A 7 -0.68 -22.07 -11.63
C ARG A 7 0.23 -22.29 -12.83
N LEU A 8 1.37 -21.60 -12.87
CA LEU A 8 2.51 -22.07 -13.66
C LEU A 8 3.09 -23.32 -12.99
N PRO A 9 3.62 -24.30 -13.74
CA PRO A 9 4.25 -25.47 -13.13
C PRO A 9 5.36 -25.06 -12.14
N ALA A 10 5.47 -25.77 -11.02
CA ALA A 10 6.51 -25.50 -10.01
C ALA A 10 7.94 -25.65 -10.56
N THR A 11 8.10 -26.32 -11.70
CA THR A 11 9.37 -26.50 -12.42
C THR A 11 9.78 -25.28 -13.24
N VAL A 12 8.92 -24.27 -13.38
CA VAL A 12 9.29 -23.03 -14.06
C VAL A 12 10.25 -22.25 -13.18
N THR A 13 11.44 -22.00 -13.71
CA THR A 13 12.51 -21.23 -13.05
C THR A 13 12.70 -19.85 -13.66
N GLU A 14 12.12 -19.60 -14.84
CA GLU A 14 12.34 -18.38 -15.61
C GLU A 14 11.05 -17.89 -16.27
N ILE A 15 10.89 -16.57 -16.30
CA ILE A 15 9.90 -15.86 -17.12
C ILE A 15 10.69 -15.09 -18.17
N GLY A 16 10.21 -15.06 -19.41
CA GLY A 16 10.83 -14.29 -20.48
C GLY A 16 10.48 -12.79 -20.42
N GLU A 17 11.37 -11.95 -20.94
CA GLU A 17 11.04 -10.53 -21.17
C GLU A 17 9.74 -10.42 -21.97
N TYR A 18 8.86 -9.50 -21.55
CA TYR A 18 7.55 -9.28 -22.20
C TYR A 18 6.63 -10.52 -22.30
N ALA A 19 6.86 -11.59 -21.54
CA ALA A 19 6.12 -12.87 -21.68
C ALA A 19 4.59 -12.74 -21.59
N PHE A 20 4.09 -11.82 -20.76
CA PHE A 20 2.65 -11.53 -20.60
C PHE A 20 2.31 -10.11 -21.03
N TYR A 21 3.15 -9.47 -21.86
CA TYR A 21 2.92 -8.11 -22.34
C TYR A 21 1.55 -7.96 -23.00
N GLY A 22 0.78 -6.97 -22.57
CA GLY A 22 -0.53 -6.66 -23.13
C GLY A 22 -1.59 -7.73 -22.89
N CYS A 23 -1.41 -8.64 -21.92
CA CYS A 23 -2.43 -9.59 -21.50
C CYS A 23 -3.59 -8.89 -20.76
N ARG A 24 -4.36 -8.09 -21.50
CA ARG A 24 -5.40 -7.18 -20.98
C ARG A 24 -6.52 -7.87 -20.21
N SER A 25 -6.71 -9.18 -20.37
CA SER A 25 -7.73 -9.94 -19.66
C SER A 25 -7.21 -10.72 -18.45
N LEU A 26 -5.89 -10.80 -18.24
CA LEU A 26 -5.30 -11.54 -17.13
C LEU A 26 -5.67 -10.85 -15.83
N GLU A 27 -6.39 -11.54 -14.94
CA GLU A 27 -6.87 -10.99 -13.66
C GLU A 27 -5.98 -11.37 -12.48
N GLU A 28 -5.38 -12.56 -12.53
CA GLU A 28 -4.53 -13.10 -11.47
C GLU A 28 -3.47 -14.05 -12.05
N ILE A 29 -2.31 -14.10 -11.40
CA ILE A 29 -1.24 -15.05 -11.68
C ILE A 29 -0.47 -15.37 -10.40
N GLU A 30 -0.19 -16.66 -10.20
CA GLU A 30 0.71 -17.18 -9.15
C GLU A 30 2.08 -17.46 -9.79
N ILE A 31 3.11 -16.74 -9.38
CA ILE A 31 4.49 -16.94 -9.84
C ILE A 31 5.12 -18.06 -9.00
N PRO A 32 5.69 -19.11 -9.63
CA PRO A 32 6.32 -20.21 -8.89
C PRO A 32 7.50 -19.73 -8.04
N ALA A 33 7.69 -20.36 -6.88
CA ALA A 33 8.80 -20.05 -5.97
C ALA A 33 10.20 -20.26 -6.57
N GLY A 34 10.32 -21.02 -7.66
CA GLY A 34 11.57 -21.20 -8.39
C GLY A 34 11.96 -20.01 -9.29
N VAL A 35 11.04 -19.07 -9.53
CA VAL A 35 11.29 -17.86 -10.32
C VAL A 35 11.83 -16.77 -9.40
N THR A 36 13.05 -16.32 -9.68
CA THR A 36 13.76 -15.30 -8.88
C THR A 36 13.67 -13.90 -9.46
N GLU A 37 13.30 -13.76 -10.74
CA GLU A 37 13.24 -12.48 -11.45
C GLU A 37 11.93 -12.34 -12.23
N ILE A 38 11.28 -11.18 -12.10
CA ILE A 38 10.29 -10.71 -13.06
C ILE A 38 11.02 -9.82 -14.05
N PRO A 39 11.24 -10.26 -15.31
CA PRO A 39 12.10 -9.53 -16.23
C PRO A 39 11.39 -8.29 -16.80
N LYS A 40 12.15 -7.54 -17.60
CA LYS A 40 11.68 -6.32 -18.27
C LYS A 40 10.33 -6.52 -18.97
N GLY A 41 9.39 -5.64 -18.63
CA GLY A 41 8.08 -5.56 -19.28
C GLY A 41 7.21 -6.83 -19.19
N ALA A 42 7.54 -7.79 -18.33
CA ALA A 42 6.90 -9.11 -18.29
C ALA A 42 5.37 -9.04 -18.22
N PHE A 43 4.82 -8.12 -17.44
CA PHE A 43 3.38 -7.91 -17.26
C PHE A 43 2.93 -6.52 -17.73
N CYS A 44 3.73 -5.81 -18.51
CA CYS A 44 3.39 -4.46 -18.93
C CYS A 44 2.08 -4.44 -19.73
N GLY A 45 1.15 -3.55 -19.37
CA GLY A 45 -0.16 -3.43 -20.01
C GLY A 45 -1.18 -4.51 -19.65
N CYS A 46 -0.95 -5.29 -18.59
CA CYS A 46 -1.94 -6.22 -18.01
C CYS A 46 -3.05 -5.48 -17.28
N ARG A 47 -3.96 -4.84 -18.04
CA ARG A 47 -4.95 -3.89 -17.50
C ARG A 47 -5.96 -4.47 -16.51
N SER A 48 -6.26 -5.76 -16.59
CA SER A 48 -7.19 -6.42 -15.66
C SER A 48 -6.50 -7.08 -14.47
N LEU A 49 -5.17 -7.08 -14.40
CA LEU A 49 -4.43 -7.78 -13.35
C LEU A 49 -4.70 -7.09 -12.01
N LYS A 50 -5.26 -7.83 -11.06
CA LYS A 50 -5.64 -7.34 -9.73
C LYS A 50 -4.60 -7.69 -8.68
N THR A 51 -4.07 -8.91 -8.74
CA THR A 51 -3.12 -9.44 -7.75
C THR A 51 -2.10 -10.35 -8.43
N ILE A 52 -0.90 -10.35 -7.88
CA ILE A 52 0.18 -11.26 -8.25
C ILE A 52 0.87 -11.76 -6.98
N GLU A 53 1.09 -13.05 -6.89
CA GLU A 53 1.87 -13.67 -5.82
C GLU A 53 3.25 -14.05 -6.36
N MET A 54 4.30 -13.68 -5.65
CA MET A 54 5.69 -13.80 -6.12
C MET A 54 6.62 -14.18 -4.95
N PRO A 55 6.49 -15.40 -4.41
CA PRO A 55 7.14 -15.83 -3.17
C PRO A 55 8.66 -16.04 -3.28
N GLY A 56 9.19 -16.26 -4.49
CA GLY A 56 10.63 -16.49 -4.74
C GLY A 56 11.35 -15.31 -5.39
N VAL A 57 10.63 -14.25 -5.76
CA VAL A 57 11.18 -13.15 -6.54
C VAL A 57 12.04 -12.24 -5.66
N THR A 58 13.24 -11.95 -6.14
CA THR A 58 14.19 -11.01 -5.53
C THR A 58 14.47 -9.79 -6.41
N LYS A 59 14.11 -9.86 -7.71
CA LYS A 59 14.34 -8.79 -8.69
C LYS A 59 13.12 -8.54 -9.57
N ILE A 60 12.80 -7.26 -9.79
CA ILE A 60 11.79 -6.81 -10.74
C ILE A 60 12.47 -5.89 -11.76
N GLY A 61 12.43 -6.25 -13.03
CA GLY A 61 13.03 -5.49 -14.12
C GLY A 61 12.22 -4.26 -14.53
N ASP A 62 12.82 -3.44 -15.39
CA ASP A 62 12.22 -2.20 -15.89
C ASP A 62 10.84 -2.44 -16.50
N MET A 63 9.90 -1.55 -16.21
CA MET A 63 8.53 -1.58 -16.73
C MET A 63 7.76 -2.88 -16.49
N ALA A 64 8.20 -3.78 -15.59
CA ALA A 64 7.60 -5.11 -15.39
C ALA A 64 6.07 -5.07 -15.21
N PHE A 65 5.56 -4.11 -14.45
CA PHE A 65 4.14 -3.86 -14.19
C PHE A 65 3.70 -2.45 -14.62
N ALA A 66 4.39 -1.85 -15.59
CA ALA A 66 3.94 -0.59 -16.18
C ALA A 66 2.55 -0.78 -16.81
N CYS A 67 1.72 0.26 -16.78
CA CYS A 67 0.38 0.19 -17.34
C CYS A 67 -0.57 -0.89 -16.78
N CYS A 68 -0.47 -1.20 -15.48
CA CYS A 68 -1.34 -2.15 -14.76
C CYS A 68 -2.27 -1.45 -13.74
N PRO A 69 -3.25 -0.62 -14.18
CA PRO A 69 -4.01 0.29 -13.31
C PRO A 69 -4.95 -0.36 -12.29
N ASN A 70 -5.14 -1.68 -12.30
CA ASN A 70 -6.00 -2.38 -11.34
C ASN A 70 -5.20 -3.22 -10.34
N LEU A 71 -3.87 -3.23 -10.48
CA LEU A 71 -3.00 -4.08 -9.68
C LEU A 71 -2.85 -3.50 -8.28
N THR A 72 -3.02 -4.36 -7.28
CA THR A 72 -2.48 -4.15 -5.94
C THR A 72 -1.20 -4.97 -5.81
N LEU A 73 -0.07 -4.31 -5.62
CA LEU A 73 1.24 -4.94 -5.58
C LEU A 73 1.88 -4.85 -4.20
N ASN A 74 2.34 -5.99 -3.69
CA ASN A 74 3.13 -6.07 -2.47
C ASN A 74 4.60 -6.26 -2.84
N ILE A 75 5.47 -5.38 -2.35
CA ILE A 75 6.92 -5.44 -2.52
C ILE A 75 7.53 -5.86 -1.18
N PRO A 76 7.70 -7.16 -0.90
CA PRO A 76 8.34 -7.64 0.33
C PRO A 76 9.84 -7.33 0.42
N ASN A 77 10.40 -7.47 1.61
CA ASN A 77 11.84 -7.33 1.89
C ASN A 77 12.76 -8.33 1.15
N SER A 78 12.20 -9.38 0.55
CA SER A 78 12.97 -10.29 -0.30
C SER A 78 13.39 -9.64 -1.61
N ILE A 79 12.76 -8.54 -2.01
CA ILE A 79 13.06 -7.83 -3.26
C ILE A 79 14.09 -6.75 -2.97
N SER A 80 15.27 -6.94 -3.54
CA SER A 80 16.43 -6.06 -3.36
C SER A 80 16.73 -5.23 -4.61
N ASP A 81 16.10 -5.54 -5.75
CA ASP A 81 16.35 -4.86 -7.02
C ASP A 81 15.01 -4.56 -7.72
N LEU A 82 14.71 -3.27 -7.89
CA LEU A 82 13.50 -2.76 -8.52
C LEU A 82 13.91 -1.85 -9.69
N GLY A 83 13.53 -2.23 -10.89
CA GLY A 83 13.82 -1.51 -12.12
C GLY A 83 13.02 -0.22 -12.26
N LYS A 84 13.42 0.59 -13.23
CA LYS A 84 12.82 1.90 -13.53
C LYS A 84 11.43 1.74 -14.13
N CYS A 85 10.52 2.60 -13.71
CA CYS A 85 9.09 2.63 -14.02
C CYS A 85 8.45 1.23 -13.91
N SER A 86 8.96 0.37 -13.03
CA SER A 86 8.56 -1.02 -12.94
C SER A 86 7.14 -1.18 -12.43
N ILE A 87 6.55 -0.14 -11.82
CA ILE A 87 5.23 -0.23 -11.18
C ILE A 87 4.27 0.85 -11.70
N GLY A 88 3.21 0.41 -12.40
CA GLY A 88 2.05 1.22 -12.81
C GLY A 88 0.72 0.76 -12.17
N ALA A 89 0.82 0.17 -10.99
CA ALA A 89 -0.27 -0.37 -10.14
C ALA A 89 -1.23 0.72 -9.63
N SER A 90 -2.43 0.39 -9.16
CA SER A 90 -3.28 1.36 -8.45
C SER A 90 -2.91 1.49 -6.98
N ALA A 91 -2.54 0.37 -6.35
CA ALA A 91 -2.18 0.32 -4.95
C ALA A 91 -0.87 -0.44 -4.74
N ILE A 92 0.01 0.09 -3.90
CA ILE A 92 1.34 -0.48 -3.66
C ILE A 92 1.65 -0.50 -2.17
N ASN A 93 2.21 -1.61 -1.69
CA ASN A 93 2.78 -1.72 -0.36
C ASN A 93 4.28 -2.02 -0.46
N PHE A 94 5.11 -1.05 -0.10
CA PHE A 94 6.55 -1.19 0.00
C PHE A 94 6.93 -1.69 1.38
N ASP A 95 7.46 -2.91 1.46
CA ASP A 95 8.09 -3.47 2.66
C ASP A 95 9.53 -3.93 2.35
N CYS A 96 10.11 -3.41 1.26
CA CYS A 96 11.52 -3.54 0.88
C CYS A 96 12.42 -2.58 1.66
N THR A 97 13.73 -2.79 1.58
CA THR A 97 14.71 -1.96 2.30
C THR A 97 14.90 -0.59 1.67
N THR A 98 14.92 -0.54 0.33
CA THR A 98 15.15 0.67 -0.47
C THR A 98 14.04 0.80 -1.51
N ILE A 99 13.48 2.00 -1.67
CA ILE A 99 12.60 2.36 -2.79
C ILE A 99 13.44 3.18 -3.79
N PRO A 100 13.84 2.60 -4.94
CA PRO A 100 14.80 3.26 -5.81
C PRO A 100 14.18 4.36 -6.68
N SER A 101 15.06 5.20 -7.22
CA SER A 101 14.69 6.32 -8.07
C SER A 101 13.90 5.83 -9.28
N TYR A 102 12.86 6.57 -9.63
CA TYR A 102 12.02 6.29 -10.79
C TYR A 102 11.30 4.94 -10.75
N VAL A 103 11.08 4.30 -9.60
CA VAL A 103 10.38 2.99 -9.54
C VAL A 103 8.93 3.07 -10.02
N LEU A 104 8.25 4.20 -9.78
CA LEU A 104 6.87 4.42 -10.22
C LEU A 104 6.79 5.00 -11.64
N ASP A 105 5.77 4.55 -12.38
CA ASP A 105 5.40 5.06 -13.69
C ASP A 105 4.69 6.43 -13.58
N PHE A 106 5.31 7.46 -14.18
CA PHE A 106 4.85 8.86 -14.14
C PHE A 106 3.92 9.27 -15.30
N GLU A 107 3.38 8.34 -16.11
CA GLU A 107 2.47 8.67 -17.22
C GLU A 107 1.09 9.22 -16.79
N ASP A 108 1.08 10.39 -16.13
CA ASP A 108 -0.11 11.10 -15.65
C ASP A 108 -1.06 10.27 -14.76
N ARG A 109 -0.50 9.31 -14.02
CA ARG A 109 -1.31 8.35 -13.24
C ARG A 109 -1.84 8.92 -11.93
N LYS A 110 -3.05 8.48 -11.62
CA LYS A 110 -3.66 8.54 -10.29
C LYS A 110 -3.42 7.20 -9.59
N PHE A 111 -2.84 7.24 -8.40
CA PHE A 111 -2.73 6.09 -7.51
C PHE A 111 -3.78 6.19 -6.40
N ASP A 112 -4.33 5.05 -6.00
CA ASP A 112 -5.33 4.98 -4.93
C ASP A 112 -4.66 4.93 -3.55
N ALA A 113 -3.60 4.14 -3.43
CA ALA A 113 -2.90 3.95 -2.16
C ALA A 113 -1.42 3.59 -2.33
N ILE A 114 -0.56 4.23 -1.54
CA ILE A 114 0.83 3.81 -1.33
C ILE A 114 1.03 3.63 0.17
N THR A 115 1.62 2.50 0.55
CA THR A 115 2.07 2.24 1.92
C THR A 115 3.58 2.12 1.93
N ILE A 116 4.22 2.92 2.76
CA ILE A 116 5.64 2.81 3.12
C ILE A 116 5.67 2.01 4.42
N GLY A 117 6.03 0.74 4.31
CA GLY A 117 6.08 -0.23 5.39
C GLY A 117 7.32 -0.09 6.26
N LYS A 118 7.25 -0.64 7.47
CA LYS A 118 8.25 -0.51 8.56
C LYS A 118 9.69 -0.94 8.21
N ASN A 119 9.87 -1.72 7.14
CA ASN A 119 11.16 -2.23 6.71
C ASN A 119 11.82 -1.32 5.66
N VAL A 120 11.16 -0.24 5.24
CA VAL A 120 11.74 0.77 4.35
C VAL A 120 12.66 1.67 5.16
N TYR A 121 13.93 1.74 4.77
CA TYR A 121 14.94 2.59 5.42
C TYR A 121 15.49 3.66 4.49
N ASP A 122 15.33 3.47 3.18
CA ASP A 122 15.86 4.38 2.16
C ASP A 122 14.84 4.59 1.03
N ILE A 123 14.69 5.85 0.62
CA ILE A 123 13.82 6.27 -0.49
C ILE A 123 14.66 7.21 -1.35
N GLU A 124 15.05 6.75 -2.52
CA GLU A 124 15.91 7.49 -3.43
C GLU A 124 15.17 8.65 -4.12
N ASP A 125 15.93 9.57 -4.73
CA ASP A 125 15.41 10.75 -5.43
C ASP A 125 14.35 10.39 -6.46
N LYS A 126 13.22 11.11 -6.47
CA LYS A 126 12.12 10.89 -7.43
C LYS A 126 11.67 9.43 -7.50
N ALA A 127 11.68 8.69 -6.39
CA ALA A 127 11.11 7.35 -6.32
C ALA A 127 9.58 7.38 -6.49
N LEU A 128 8.90 8.34 -5.85
CA LEU A 128 7.45 8.45 -5.77
C LEU A 128 6.91 9.46 -6.80
N ARG A 129 6.87 9.04 -8.06
CA ARG A 129 6.41 9.88 -9.18
C ARG A 129 4.97 9.54 -9.57
N PHE A 130 4.05 10.48 -9.38
CA PHE A 130 2.66 10.37 -9.83
C PHE A 130 2.02 11.75 -9.98
N ARG A 131 0.86 11.85 -10.64
CA ARG A 131 0.12 13.13 -10.64
C ARG A 131 -0.69 13.33 -9.37
N ARG A 132 -1.36 12.26 -8.93
CA ARG A 132 -2.23 12.32 -7.74
C ARG A 132 -2.24 11.00 -7.01
N LEU A 133 -2.06 11.06 -5.70
CA LEU A 133 -2.19 9.94 -4.79
C LEU A 133 -3.33 10.21 -3.83
N LEU A 134 -4.33 9.33 -3.80
CA LEU A 134 -5.46 9.48 -2.89
C LEU A 134 -5.05 9.21 -1.44
N THR A 135 -4.18 8.23 -1.20
CA THR A 135 -3.79 7.81 0.16
C THR A 135 -2.31 7.45 0.24
N LEU A 136 -1.59 8.08 1.15
CA LEU A 136 -0.26 7.66 1.60
C LEU A 136 -0.33 7.19 3.04
N SER A 137 0.25 6.03 3.35
CA SER A 137 0.46 5.57 4.72
C SER A 137 1.95 5.43 4.99
N VAL A 138 2.45 6.10 6.03
CA VAL A 138 3.85 6.06 6.46
C VAL A 138 3.94 5.29 7.76
N LEU A 139 4.51 4.07 7.72
CA LEU A 139 4.61 3.14 8.86
C LEU A 139 6.06 2.88 9.29
N ALA A 140 7.01 3.62 8.72
CA ALA A 140 8.45 3.52 8.98
C ALA A 140 9.04 4.87 9.38
N ASP A 141 10.12 4.79 10.14
CA ASP A 141 11.14 5.82 10.23
C ASP A 141 12.19 5.51 9.15
N PHE A 142 12.66 6.50 8.39
CA PHE A 142 13.71 6.28 7.40
C PHE A 142 14.63 7.49 7.28
N GLU A 143 15.93 7.20 7.22
CA GLU A 143 16.96 8.19 6.96
C GLU A 143 17.13 8.30 5.44
N CYS A 144 16.55 9.34 4.85
CA CYS A 144 16.92 9.69 3.47
C CYS A 144 18.34 10.26 3.48
N GLY A 145 19.20 9.78 2.58
CA GLY A 145 20.60 10.22 2.48
C GLY A 145 20.77 11.74 2.39
N ASP A 146 21.95 12.20 2.82
CA ASP A 146 22.36 13.58 3.17
C ASP A 146 22.18 14.69 2.09
N GLU A 147 21.60 14.44 0.93
CA GLU A 147 21.58 15.39 -0.19
C GLU A 147 20.17 15.71 -0.70
N ASN A 148 19.38 16.53 0.00
CA ASN A 148 18.21 17.28 -0.56
C ASN A 148 17.39 16.55 -1.65
N PHE A 149 17.03 15.29 -1.44
CA PHE A 149 16.35 14.51 -2.45
C PHE A 149 14.83 14.67 -2.31
N ASN A 150 14.17 15.02 -3.41
CA ASN A 150 12.72 15.12 -3.45
C ASN A 150 12.18 13.73 -3.76
N SER A 151 11.82 12.95 -2.73
CA SER A 151 11.21 11.62 -2.94
C SER A 151 9.97 11.70 -3.84
N PHE A 152 9.25 12.83 -3.82
CA PHE A 152 8.15 13.14 -4.72
C PHE A 152 8.60 14.01 -5.90
N ASP A 153 8.05 13.77 -7.10
CA ASP A 153 8.22 14.68 -8.24
C ASP A 153 7.43 15.99 -8.02
N PHE A 154 7.82 17.10 -8.65
CA PHE A 154 7.27 18.44 -8.36
C PHE A 154 5.77 18.58 -8.63
N ASP A 155 5.21 17.75 -9.52
CA ASP A 155 3.80 17.76 -9.90
C ASP A 155 2.95 16.72 -9.13
N CYS A 156 3.49 16.15 -8.05
CA CYS A 156 2.78 15.17 -7.23
C CYS A 156 1.86 15.86 -6.21
N ARG A 157 0.60 15.43 -6.14
CA ARG A 157 -0.29 15.76 -5.02
C ARG A 157 -0.72 14.53 -4.24
N VAL A 158 -0.61 14.59 -2.91
CA VAL A 158 -1.20 13.59 -2.01
C VAL A 158 -2.41 14.17 -1.27
N ASP A 159 -3.55 13.47 -1.32
CA ASP A 159 -4.79 13.97 -0.69
C ASP A 159 -4.89 13.62 0.79
N ARG A 160 -4.52 12.39 1.18
CA ARG A 160 -4.60 11.91 2.56
C ARG A 160 -3.31 11.24 2.94
N ILE A 161 -2.72 11.68 4.05
CA ILE A 161 -1.48 11.13 4.60
C ILE A 161 -1.78 10.58 5.98
N TYR A 162 -1.52 9.30 6.20
CA TYR A 162 -1.67 8.65 7.50
C TYR A 162 -0.29 8.37 8.10
N CYS A 163 -0.03 8.94 9.28
CA CYS A 163 1.18 8.70 10.03
C CYS A 163 0.78 8.27 11.45
N PRO A 164 0.68 6.96 11.76
CA PRO A 164 0.09 6.46 13.00
C PRO A 164 1.06 6.44 14.19
N MET A 165 2.21 7.11 14.09
CA MET A 165 3.26 7.08 15.11
C MET A 165 3.01 8.14 16.19
N ASN A 166 3.16 7.79 17.46
CA ASN A 166 2.95 8.73 18.57
C ASN A 166 4.05 9.79 18.69
N THR A 167 5.16 9.55 18.01
CA THR A 167 6.27 10.46 17.81
C THR A 167 6.41 10.61 16.30
N PRO A 168 6.49 11.84 15.76
CA PRO A 168 6.69 12.02 14.33
C PRO A 168 7.99 11.32 13.90
N PRO A 169 7.96 10.55 12.81
CA PRO A 169 9.15 9.89 12.29
C PRO A 169 10.13 10.93 11.75
N ASP A 170 11.42 10.67 11.90
CA ASP A 170 12.47 11.51 11.32
C ASP A 170 12.64 11.15 9.83
N CYS A 171 11.79 11.75 8.99
CA CYS A 171 11.73 11.48 7.55
C CYS A 171 12.18 12.72 6.76
N PHE A 172 13.31 13.33 7.10
CA PHE A 172 13.72 14.62 6.53
C PHE A 172 13.77 14.65 4.99
N GLY A 173 14.10 13.53 4.33
CA GLY A 173 14.07 13.48 2.85
C GLY A 173 12.72 13.14 2.24
N LEU A 174 11.67 12.86 3.03
CA LEU A 174 10.31 12.77 2.51
C LEU A 174 9.70 14.16 2.29
N GLN A 175 10.22 14.92 1.34
CA GLN A 175 9.74 16.27 1.03
C GLN A 175 8.50 16.23 0.15
N PHE A 176 7.37 16.74 0.65
CA PHE A 176 6.14 16.87 -0.12
C PHE A 176 6.13 18.17 -0.92
N THR A 177 5.26 18.25 -1.94
CA THR A 177 5.04 19.48 -2.70
C THR A 177 4.25 20.51 -1.91
N ASP A 178 4.39 21.80 -2.23
CA ASP A 178 3.58 22.89 -1.66
C ASP A 178 2.08 22.63 -1.80
N GLU A 179 1.67 22.02 -2.92
CA GLU A 179 0.29 21.62 -3.15
C GLU A 179 -0.16 20.57 -2.12
N THR A 180 0.68 19.57 -1.84
CA THR A 180 0.39 18.56 -0.82
C THR A 180 0.36 19.15 0.58
N TYR A 181 1.28 20.05 0.92
CA TYR A 181 1.26 20.74 2.22
C TYR A 181 0.00 21.60 2.41
N SER A 182 -0.47 22.23 1.33
CA SER A 182 -1.62 23.14 1.37
C SER A 182 -2.97 22.42 1.35
N TYR A 183 -3.10 21.34 0.58
CA TYR A 183 -4.39 20.69 0.30
C TYR A 183 -4.49 19.25 0.80
N GLY A 184 -3.37 18.62 1.15
CA GLY A 184 -3.35 17.29 1.75
C GLY A 184 -3.84 17.32 3.19
N GLN A 185 -4.57 16.28 3.60
CA GLN A 185 -4.97 16.06 4.99
C GLN A 185 -3.98 15.10 5.65
N LEU A 186 -3.25 15.59 6.65
CA LEU A 186 -2.43 14.75 7.53
C LEU A 186 -3.30 14.20 8.66
N PHE A 187 -3.22 12.90 8.90
CA PHE A 187 -3.88 12.18 9.98
C PHE A 187 -2.84 11.60 10.94
N VAL A 188 -2.90 12.00 12.21
CA VAL A 188 -1.94 11.61 13.27
C VAL A 188 -2.68 11.08 14.50
N PRO A 189 -2.03 10.37 15.43
CA PRO A 189 -2.68 9.92 16.67
C PRO A 189 -3.15 11.09 17.55
N GLN A 190 -4.19 10.85 18.34
CA GLN A 190 -4.73 11.82 19.28
C GLN A 190 -3.69 12.28 20.31
N GLY A 191 -3.67 13.59 20.55
CA GLY A 191 -2.72 14.25 21.46
C GLY A 191 -1.29 14.36 20.93
N THR A 192 -1.07 14.20 19.62
CA THR A 192 0.27 14.23 19.00
C THR A 192 0.49 15.37 18.01
N GLU A 193 -0.54 16.13 17.62
CA GLU A 193 -0.42 17.26 16.68
C GLU A 193 0.69 18.22 17.10
N SER A 194 0.77 18.55 18.39
CA SER A 194 1.81 19.44 18.95
C SER A 194 3.24 18.92 18.83
N LYS A 195 3.43 17.63 18.57
CA LYS A 195 4.73 17.01 18.26
C LYS A 195 5.02 17.09 16.78
N TYR A 196 4.05 16.74 15.94
CA TYR A 196 4.16 16.80 14.48
C TYR A 196 4.41 18.24 13.98
N SER A 197 3.81 19.24 14.60
CA SER A 197 4.01 20.66 14.25
C SER A 197 5.43 21.20 14.52
N LYS A 198 6.34 20.38 15.07
CA LYS A 198 7.71 20.79 15.42
C LYS A 198 8.79 20.11 14.58
N VAL A 199 8.43 19.19 13.70
CA VAL A 199 9.37 18.30 13.01
C VAL A 199 9.09 18.33 11.51
N ASP A 200 10.12 18.44 10.68
CA ASP A 200 9.98 18.32 9.23
C ASP A 200 9.80 16.85 8.82
N PRO A 201 9.08 16.55 7.72
CA PRO A 201 8.31 17.48 6.88
C PRO A 201 6.95 17.85 7.49
N TRP A 202 6.58 17.22 8.60
CA TRP A 202 5.23 17.22 9.17
C TRP A 202 4.71 18.60 9.57
N ARG A 203 5.59 19.49 10.03
CA ARG A 203 5.24 20.84 10.46
C ARG A 203 4.66 21.71 9.35
N ASN A 204 4.87 21.34 8.08
CA ASN A 204 4.48 22.15 6.93
C ASN A 204 3.01 21.90 6.52
N PHE A 205 2.36 20.86 7.04
CA PHE A 205 0.96 20.57 6.70
C PHE A 205 0.00 21.59 7.32
N ILE A 206 -0.84 22.20 6.49
CA ILE A 206 -1.88 23.14 6.95
C ILE A 206 -3.06 22.40 7.59
N ASN A 207 -3.44 21.25 7.05
CA ASN A 207 -4.58 20.47 7.52
C ASN A 207 -4.11 19.24 8.29
N VAL A 208 -4.24 19.27 9.61
CA VAL A 208 -3.91 18.14 10.50
C VAL A 208 -5.16 17.70 11.26
N THR A 209 -5.42 16.40 11.27
CA THR A 209 -6.51 15.78 12.00
C THR A 209 -5.94 14.75 12.96
N GLU A 210 -6.20 14.94 14.24
CA GLU A 210 -5.95 13.93 15.25
C GLU A 210 -7.01 12.84 15.19
N MET A 211 -6.59 11.59 15.22
CA MET A 211 -7.44 10.41 15.28
C MET A 211 -7.31 9.76 16.65
N ASP A 212 -8.43 9.55 17.35
CA ASP A 212 -8.47 8.77 18.60
C ASP A 212 -7.65 7.49 18.44
N ALA A 213 -6.76 7.21 19.40
CA ALA A 213 -5.79 6.12 19.31
C ALA A 213 -6.47 4.77 19.05
N GLY A 214 -6.57 4.40 17.78
CA GLY A 214 -7.36 3.26 17.32
C GLY A 214 -7.58 3.33 15.81
N VAL A 215 -6.51 3.39 15.01
CA VAL A 215 -6.68 3.25 13.56
C VAL A 215 -7.13 1.82 13.24
N GLY A 216 -8.31 1.75 12.64
CA GLY A 216 -8.47 0.94 11.45
C GLY A 216 -9.90 0.82 10.93
N SER A 217 -10.54 1.94 10.62
CA SER A 217 -11.41 1.94 9.44
C SER A 217 -10.58 2.40 8.25
N ILE A 218 -10.28 1.46 7.35
CA ILE A 218 -9.99 1.84 5.97
C ILE A 218 -11.34 2.28 5.40
N ALA A 219 -11.56 3.58 5.30
CA ALA A 219 -12.62 4.13 4.47
C ALA A 219 -12.19 3.95 3.01
N ASP A 220 -12.54 2.79 2.45
CA ASP A 220 -12.64 2.63 1.00
C ASP A 220 -14.10 2.86 0.63
N GLU A 221 -14.37 3.57 -0.47
CA GLU A 221 -15.69 4.13 -0.79
C GLU A 221 -16.82 3.09 -0.58
N GLY A 222 -17.60 3.29 0.47
CA GLY A 222 -18.80 2.52 0.77
C GLY A 222 -18.72 1.50 1.89
N ILE A 223 -17.56 1.09 2.44
CA ILE A 223 -17.51 0.19 3.63
C ILE A 223 -16.59 0.76 4.72
N VAL A 224 -17.14 0.94 5.93
CA VAL A 224 -16.39 1.44 7.10
C VAL A 224 -16.41 0.39 8.20
N ILE A 225 -15.25 0.11 8.80
CA ILE A 225 -15.09 -0.92 9.84
C ILE A 225 -14.51 -0.26 11.08
N ASN A 226 -15.28 -0.18 12.16
CA ASN A 226 -14.87 0.49 13.40
C ASN A 226 -14.93 -0.47 14.59
N GLY A 227 -13.98 -0.34 15.51
CA GLY A 227 -14.00 -1.05 16.80
C GLY A 227 -14.36 -0.09 17.93
N HIS A 228 -15.27 -0.49 18.81
CA HIS A 228 -15.64 0.26 20.02
C HIS A 228 -16.31 -0.64 21.07
N ASN A 229 -15.90 -0.52 22.34
CA ASN A 229 -16.48 -1.20 23.51
C ASN A 229 -16.78 -2.70 23.31
N GLY A 230 -15.76 -3.49 22.95
CA GLY A 230 -15.89 -4.94 22.75
C GLY A 230 -16.74 -5.36 21.54
N SER A 231 -17.02 -4.42 20.62
CA SER A 231 -17.74 -4.69 19.37
C SER A 231 -17.02 -4.11 18.14
N ILE A 232 -17.14 -4.80 17.01
CA ILE A 232 -16.77 -4.31 15.68
C ILE A 232 -18.07 -3.98 14.93
N VAL A 233 -18.15 -2.77 14.38
CA VAL A 233 -19.29 -2.28 13.60
C VAL A 233 -18.84 -2.05 12.16
N ILE A 234 -19.60 -2.61 11.22
CA ILE A 234 -19.33 -2.58 9.79
C ILE A 234 -20.50 -1.86 9.12
N THR A 235 -20.25 -0.69 8.54
CA THR A 235 -21.26 0.07 7.81
C THR A 235 -21.00 0.00 6.31
N GLY A 236 -22.08 0.04 5.54
CA GLY A 236 -22.06 0.11 4.07
C GLY A 236 -21.69 -1.19 3.31
N ALA A 237 -21.42 -2.28 4.02
CA ALA A 237 -21.41 -3.63 3.43
C ALA A 237 -22.85 -4.11 3.08
N ALA A 238 -22.98 -4.97 2.07
CA ALA A 238 -24.24 -5.64 1.74
C ALA A 238 -24.72 -6.51 2.91
N ASP A 239 -26.04 -6.68 3.08
CA ASP A 239 -26.64 -7.40 4.22
C ASP A 239 -26.20 -8.88 4.31
N ASN A 240 -25.78 -9.46 3.19
CA ASN A 240 -25.28 -10.83 3.08
C ASN A 240 -23.74 -10.93 3.00
N ALA A 241 -23.01 -9.83 3.23
CA ALA A 241 -21.56 -9.84 3.22
C ALA A 241 -21.02 -10.77 4.32
N ILE A 242 -20.09 -11.64 3.95
CA ILE A 242 -19.38 -12.50 4.90
C ILE A 242 -18.35 -11.66 5.64
N VAL A 243 -18.41 -11.72 6.96
CA VAL A 243 -17.48 -11.06 7.88
C VAL A 243 -16.66 -12.12 8.59
N GLU A 244 -15.34 -11.97 8.54
CA GLU A 244 -14.39 -12.84 9.22
C GLU A 244 -13.53 -11.98 10.15
N VAL A 245 -13.41 -12.36 11.42
CA VAL A 245 -12.58 -11.66 12.40
C VAL A 245 -11.56 -12.63 12.95
N TYR A 246 -10.29 -12.23 12.94
CA TYR A 246 -9.17 -13.00 13.44
C TYR A 246 -8.44 -12.23 14.52
N ASP A 247 -7.98 -12.92 15.56
CA ASP A 247 -7.01 -12.34 16.48
C ASP A 247 -5.62 -12.21 15.81
N MET A 248 -4.66 -11.59 16.51
CA MET A 248 -3.30 -11.44 16.00
C MET A 248 -2.50 -12.75 15.91
N ALA A 249 -2.98 -13.84 16.52
CA ALA A 249 -2.41 -15.18 16.36
C ALA A 249 -2.98 -15.92 15.14
N GLY A 250 -3.94 -15.31 14.42
CA GLY A 250 -4.61 -15.91 13.26
C GLY A 250 -5.77 -16.83 13.61
N THR A 251 -6.18 -16.89 14.89
CA THR A 251 -7.34 -17.67 15.33
C THR A 251 -8.61 -16.94 14.91
N ALA A 252 -9.55 -17.65 14.28
CA ALA A 252 -10.84 -17.08 13.93
C ALA A 252 -11.65 -16.79 15.22
N ALA A 253 -11.87 -15.51 15.51
CA ALA A 253 -12.71 -15.04 16.60
C ALA A 253 -14.18 -14.96 16.19
N TYR A 254 -14.47 -14.73 14.90
CA TYR A 254 -15.83 -14.71 14.35
C TYR A 254 -15.86 -15.04 12.86
N ARG A 255 -16.92 -15.73 12.41
CA ARG A 255 -17.25 -15.92 10.99
C ARG A 255 -18.76 -15.99 10.80
N GLY A 256 -19.33 -15.08 10.02
CA GLY A 256 -20.76 -15.05 9.80
C GLY A 256 -21.22 -13.90 8.91
N THR A 257 -22.53 -13.70 8.84
CA THR A 257 -23.16 -12.55 8.16
C THR A 257 -23.71 -11.60 9.21
N GLY A 258 -23.36 -10.32 9.15
CA GLY A 258 -23.84 -9.33 10.11
C GLY A 258 -23.02 -8.04 10.10
N LYS A 259 -23.68 -6.91 10.41
CA LYS A 259 -23.05 -5.57 10.43
C LYS A 259 -22.44 -5.21 11.79
N THR A 260 -22.63 -6.05 12.81
CA THR A 260 -22.05 -5.87 14.15
C THR A 260 -21.59 -7.21 14.70
N VAL A 261 -20.34 -7.27 15.16
CA VAL A 261 -19.75 -8.40 15.88
C VAL A 261 -19.51 -7.94 17.31
N SER A 262 -20.16 -8.57 18.29
CA SER A 262 -20.09 -8.17 19.71
C SER A 262 -19.51 -9.27 20.60
N GLY A 263 -19.04 -8.89 21.79
CA GLY A 263 -18.53 -9.85 22.78
C GLY A 263 -17.08 -10.25 22.56
N LEU A 264 -16.32 -9.44 21.82
CA LEU A 264 -14.90 -9.65 21.61
C LEU A 264 -14.10 -9.08 22.81
N PRO A 265 -13.10 -9.81 23.33
CA PRO A 265 -12.15 -9.26 24.29
C PRO A 265 -11.45 -7.99 23.77
N GLY A 266 -10.99 -7.12 24.67
CA GLY A 266 -10.20 -5.95 24.29
C GLY A 266 -8.90 -6.39 23.62
N GLY A 267 -8.57 -5.81 22.47
CA GLY A 267 -7.48 -6.33 21.65
C GLY A 267 -7.46 -5.80 20.22
N VAL A 268 -6.56 -6.35 19.42
CA VAL A 268 -6.39 -5.99 18.02
C VAL A 268 -6.78 -7.19 17.16
N TYR A 269 -7.58 -6.92 16.13
CA TYR A 269 -8.17 -7.93 15.28
C TYR A 269 -7.96 -7.61 13.81
N ILE A 270 -7.92 -8.63 12.97
CA ILE A 270 -8.01 -8.52 11.52
C ILE A 270 -9.44 -8.85 11.11
N VAL A 271 -10.12 -7.88 10.50
CA VAL A 271 -11.49 -7.98 10.02
C VAL A 271 -11.49 -8.05 8.51
N ARG A 272 -12.12 -9.08 7.94
CA ARG A 272 -12.32 -9.22 6.51
C ARG A 272 -13.80 -9.12 6.18
N VAL A 273 -14.14 -8.28 5.20
CA VAL A 273 -15.52 -8.15 4.69
C VAL A 273 -15.49 -7.76 3.23
N SER A 274 -16.24 -8.48 2.38
CA SER A 274 -16.36 -8.19 0.94
C SER A 274 -15.02 -8.02 0.21
N GLY A 275 -14.02 -8.83 0.57
CA GLY A 275 -12.66 -8.76 0.00
C GLY A 275 -11.80 -7.61 0.54
N LYS A 276 -12.33 -6.80 1.46
CA LYS A 276 -11.56 -5.77 2.20
C LYS A 276 -11.07 -6.36 3.51
N THR A 277 -9.87 -5.97 3.92
CA THR A 277 -9.29 -6.35 5.20
C THR A 277 -8.92 -5.10 5.98
N ALA A 278 -9.32 -5.01 7.24
CA ALA A 278 -8.97 -3.93 8.14
C ALA A 278 -8.42 -4.49 9.45
N LYS A 279 -7.47 -3.76 10.06
CA LYS A 279 -6.95 -4.08 11.38
C LYS A 279 -7.66 -3.20 12.40
N VAL A 280 -8.52 -3.77 13.23
CA VAL A 280 -9.39 -3.01 14.12
C VAL A 280 -8.96 -3.25 15.56
N ARG A 281 -8.81 -2.17 16.32
CA ARG A 281 -8.65 -2.24 17.78
C ARG A 281 -10.00 -2.06 18.45
N ILE A 282 -10.29 -2.89 19.45
CA ILE A 282 -11.51 -2.85 20.27
C ILE A 282 -11.16 -2.72 21.74
#